data_AF-A0A7C2SC46-F1
#
_entry.id   AF-A0A7C2SC46-F1
#
_cell.length_a   1.000
_cell.length_b   1.000
_cell.length_c   1.000
_cell.angle_alpha   90.00
_cell.angle_beta   90.00
_cell.angle_gamma   90.00
#
_symmetry.space_group_name_H-M   'P 1'
#
loop_
_entity.id
_entity.type
_entity.pdbx_description
1 polymer ?
#
loop_
_entity_poly.entity_id
_entity_poly.type
_entity_poly.pdbx_seq_one_letter_code
_entity_poly.pdbx_strand_id
1 'polypeptide(L)'
;MSLRRATPRAAARAASRVARGLLFGAALAAAGAPPVAERPAAAQPADPAAEAPEISAARQAIVDAQRRVAEARRKLDEAQNGLRRQRYRKRSRADAAEDYEAAKDELAAAESDLELAIQSGRRAGLLPGDMRALGIE
;
A
#
# COMPACT_ATOMS: atom_id res chain seq x y z
N MET A 1 6.56 -47.68 -46.49
CA MET A 1 7.61 -46.67 -46.18
C MET A 1 6.98 -45.50 -45.44
N SER A 2 7.59 -45.14 -44.31
CA SER A 2 7.63 -43.81 -43.68
C SER A 2 6.38 -43.18 -43.05
N LEU A 3 6.12 -43.62 -41.82
CA LEU A 3 5.76 -42.90 -40.58
C LEU A 3 5.60 -41.36 -40.63
N ARG A 4 4.53 -40.85 -39.99
CA ARG A 4 4.63 -39.81 -38.94
C ARG A 4 3.40 -39.84 -38.02
N ARG A 5 3.64 -40.30 -36.79
CA ARG A 5 2.80 -40.10 -35.60
C ARG A 5 3.09 -38.70 -35.05
N ALA A 6 2.06 -38.02 -34.54
CA ALA A 6 2.22 -37.18 -33.35
C ALA A 6 0.89 -37.11 -32.61
N THR A 7 0.98 -37.57 -31.37
CA THR A 7 -0.02 -37.73 -30.32
C THR A 7 -0.45 -36.41 -29.68
N PRO A 8 -1.46 -36.44 -28.79
CA PRO A 8 -2.29 -35.30 -28.44
C PRO A 8 -1.88 -34.65 -27.11
N ARG A 9 -2.57 -33.53 -26.83
CA ARG A 9 -3.01 -33.08 -25.50
C ARG A 9 -2.03 -32.27 -24.66
N ALA A 10 -2.63 -31.22 -24.09
CA ALA A 10 -2.33 -30.57 -22.82
C ALA A 10 -1.30 -29.42 -22.79
N ALA A 11 -1.89 -28.23 -22.67
CA ALA A 11 -1.55 -27.25 -21.63
C ALA A 11 -0.12 -26.69 -21.61
N ALA A 12 0.20 -25.82 -22.55
CA ALA A 12 1.33 -24.90 -22.45
C ALA A 12 0.90 -23.59 -21.74
N ARG A 13 0.78 -23.63 -20.40
CA ARG A 13 0.76 -22.44 -19.53
C ARG A 13 1.46 -22.78 -18.21
N ALA A 14 2.78 -22.66 -18.20
CA ALA A 14 3.65 -22.48 -17.04
C ALA A 14 5.04 -22.16 -17.59
N ALA A 15 5.49 -20.91 -17.53
CA ALA A 15 6.27 -20.37 -16.41
C ALA A 15 7.66 -21.03 -16.29
N SER A 16 8.68 -20.37 -16.85
CA SER A 16 9.97 -20.12 -16.17
C SER A 16 10.91 -19.34 -17.11
N ARG A 17 10.73 -18.02 -17.15
CA ARG A 17 11.88 -17.11 -17.31
C ARG A 17 12.79 -17.33 -16.10
N VAL A 18 14.09 -17.08 -16.29
CA VAL A 18 15.19 -17.06 -15.31
C VAL A 18 16.13 -18.26 -15.45
N ALA A 19 17.13 -18.11 -16.32
CA ALA A 19 18.51 -18.50 -16.04
C ALA A 19 19.43 -17.98 -17.16
N ARG A 20 20.37 -17.09 -16.80
CA ARG A 20 21.77 -17.00 -17.26
C ARG A 20 22.03 -17.03 -18.78
N GLY A 21 22.52 -15.98 -19.43
CA GLY A 21 23.66 -15.16 -19.05
C GLY A 21 24.95 -15.70 -19.70
N LEU A 22 25.54 -14.86 -20.56
CA LEU A 22 26.91 -14.89 -21.12
C LEU A 22 27.16 -15.73 -22.39
N LEU A 23 27.61 -15.04 -23.45
CA LEU A 23 28.90 -15.23 -24.16
C LEU A 23 28.90 -14.36 -25.43
N PHE A 24 29.44 -13.13 -25.36
CA PHE A 24 30.75 -12.75 -25.94
C PHE A 24 30.87 -12.99 -27.46
N GLY A 25 30.55 -11.96 -28.25
CA GLY A 25 30.83 -11.91 -29.68
C GLY A 25 31.94 -10.92 -29.97
N ALA A 26 33.13 -11.44 -30.29
CA ALA A 26 34.20 -10.71 -30.94
C ALA A 26 33.90 -10.57 -32.43
N ALA A 27 34.07 -9.36 -32.99
CA ALA A 27 34.37 -9.18 -34.41
C ALA A 27 34.90 -7.75 -34.67
N LEU A 28 36.20 -7.67 -34.91
CA LEU A 28 36.88 -6.52 -35.49
C LEU A 28 36.63 -6.53 -37.01
N ALA A 29 35.98 -5.50 -37.55
CA ALA A 29 36.00 -5.15 -38.97
C ALA A 29 35.63 -3.66 -39.06
N ALA A 30 36.61 -2.77 -39.24
CA ALA A 30 37.09 -2.28 -40.53
C ALA A 30 36.16 -1.22 -41.16
N ALA A 31 36.81 -0.14 -41.64
CA ALA A 31 36.29 0.99 -42.40
C ALA A 31 35.56 2.08 -41.59
N GLY A 32 36.14 3.28 -41.62
CA GLY A 32 35.66 4.45 -40.89
C GLY A 32 34.42 5.10 -41.49
N ALA A 33 33.70 5.83 -40.63
CA ALA A 33 32.76 6.91 -40.94
C ALA A 33 32.32 7.57 -39.60
N PRO A 34 31.91 8.86 -39.60
CA PRO A 34 32.06 9.83 -38.49
C PRO A 34 31.11 9.59 -37.28
N PRO A 35 31.35 10.24 -36.12
CA PRO A 35 30.55 10.03 -34.91
C PRO A 35 29.10 10.46 -35.12
N VAL A 36 28.25 9.45 -35.32
CA VAL A 36 26.79 9.61 -35.25
C VAL A 36 26.44 9.83 -33.78
N ALA A 37 25.90 11.03 -33.53
CA ALA A 37 25.22 11.49 -32.32
C ALA A 37 24.89 10.36 -31.32
N GLU A 38 25.51 10.43 -30.14
CA GLU A 38 25.17 9.62 -28.99
C GLU A 38 23.68 9.76 -28.70
N ARG A 39 22.93 8.72 -29.08
CA ARG A 39 21.60 8.44 -28.61
C ARG A 39 21.73 8.29 -27.09
N PRO A 40 21.16 9.17 -26.26
CA PRO A 40 21.32 9.05 -24.82
C PRO A 40 20.82 7.68 -24.40
N ALA A 41 21.66 7.03 -23.62
CA ALA A 41 21.51 5.70 -23.10
C ALA A 41 20.06 5.44 -22.68
N ALA A 42 19.57 4.27 -23.10
CA ALA A 42 18.37 3.64 -22.62
C ALA A 42 18.11 4.03 -21.16
N ALA A 43 16.99 4.72 -20.93
CA ALA A 43 16.46 4.95 -19.60
C ALA A 43 16.52 3.61 -18.85
N GLN A 44 17.32 3.58 -17.79
CA GLN A 44 17.42 2.43 -16.91
C GLN A 44 16.00 2.02 -16.49
N PRO A 45 15.66 0.73 -16.50
CA PRO A 45 14.37 0.29 -15.99
C PRO A 45 14.31 0.70 -14.51
N ALA A 46 13.28 1.48 -14.16
CA ALA A 46 13.02 1.87 -12.78
C ALA A 46 13.04 0.61 -11.89
N ASP A 47 13.88 0.67 -10.86
CA ASP A 47 14.08 -0.41 -9.90
C ASP A 47 12.74 -0.73 -9.20
N PRO A 48 12.19 -1.95 -9.31
CA PRO A 48 10.90 -2.31 -8.70
C PRO A 48 10.94 -2.36 -7.16
N ALA A 49 12.09 -2.07 -6.54
CA ALA A 49 12.28 -2.06 -5.09
C ALA A 49 12.21 -0.66 -4.45
N ALA A 50 12.13 0.42 -5.23
CA ALA A 50 11.98 1.76 -4.68
C ALA A 50 10.49 2.13 -4.58
N GLU A 51 9.82 1.72 -3.50
CA GLU A 51 8.55 2.37 -3.13
C GLU A 51 8.83 3.88 -3.00
N ALA A 52 8.08 4.70 -3.73
CA ALA A 52 8.24 6.15 -3.63
C ALA A 52 8.06 6.54 -2.15
N PRO A 53 8.93 7.40 -1.59
CA PRO A 53 8.85 7.77 -0.16
C PRO A 53 7.47 8.32 0.22
N GLU A 54 6.77 8.92 -0.74
CA GLU A 54 5.40 9.41 -0.62
C GLU A 54 4.36 8.29 -0.42
N ILE A 55 4.54 7.13 -1.06
CA ILE A 55 3.66 5.96 -0.90
C ILE A 55 3.88 5.33 0.48
N SER A 56 5.14 5.18 0.90
CA SER A 56 5.49 4.66 2.22
C SER A 56 4.94 5.57 3.33
N ALA A 57 5.12 6.88 3.20
CA ALA A 57 4.56 7.87 4.13
C ALA A 57 3.02 7.82 4.16
N ALA A 58 2.37 7.67 3.00
CA ALA A 58 0.92 7.57 2.94
C ALA A 58 0.37 6.28 3.57
N ARG A 59 1.03 5.12 3.38
CA ARG A 59 0.70 3.88 4.10
C ARG A 59 0.79 4.11 5.61
N GLN A 60 1.88 4.70 6.07
CA GLN A 60 2.08 4.96 7.49
C GLN A 60 1.04 5.92 8.06
N ALA A 61 0.70 6.98 7.33
CA ALA A 61 -0.34 7.93 7.74
C ALA A 61 -1.71 7.26 7.91
N ILE A 62 -2.06 6.33 7.02
CA ILE A 62 -3.30 5.53 7.15
C ILE A 62 -3.26 4.65 8.41
N VAL A 63 -2.15 3.94 8.64
CA VAL A 63 -1.99 3.09 9.83
C VAL A 63 -2.10 3.90 11.13
N ASP A 64 -1.46 5.07 11.17
CA ASP A 64 -1.50 5.96 12.33
C ASP A 64 -2.91 6.52 12.55
N ALA A 65 -3.63 6.87 11.48
CA ALA A 65 -5.02 7.33 11.58
C ALA A 65 -5.97 6.21 12.04
N GLN A 66 -5.80 4.98 11.55
CA GLN A 66 -6.56 3.81 12.03
C GLN A 66 -6.33 3.57 13.53
N ARG A 67 -5.08 3.72 13.99
CA ARG A 67 -4.75 3.60 15.42
C ARG A 67 -5.45 4.68 16.24
N ARG A 68 -5.47 5.93 15.78
CA ARG A 68 -6.20 7.02 16.45
C ARG A 68 -7.69 6.74 16.54
N VAL A 69 -8.31 6.22 15.47
CA VAL A 69 -9.72 5.80 15.49
C VAL A 69 -9.93 4.71 16.53
N ALA A 70 -9.07 3.70 16.60
CA ALA A 70 -9.18 2.62 17.58
C ALA A 70 -9.04 3.13 19.03
N GLU A 71 -8.11 4.07 19.28
CA GLU A 71 -7.93 4.70 20.60
C GLU A 71 -9.14 5.58 20.97
N ALA A 72 -9.68 6.37 20.04
CA ALA A 72 -10.87 7.17 20.25
C ALA A 72 -12.12 6.31 20.53
N ARG A 73 -12.28 5.18 19.83
CA ARG A 73 -13.34 4.19 20.12
C ARG A 73 -13.22 3.61 21.52
N ARG A 74 -12.00 3.26 21.95
CA ARG A 74 -11.78 2.79 23.33
C ARG A 74 -12.15 3.83 24.37
N LYS A 75 -11.76 5.09 24.17
CA LYS A 75 -12.16 6.19 25.07
C LYS A 75 -13.68 6.36 25.12
N LEU A 76 -14.35 6.27 23.97
CA LEU A 76 -15.80 6.33 23.89
C LEU A 76 -16.46 5.18 24.67
N ASP A 77 -15.96 3.96 24.51
CA ASP A 77 -16.42 2.79 25.25
C ASP A 77 -16.18 2.94 26.77
N GLU A 78 -15.02 3.49 27.16
CA GLU A 78 -14.69 3.78 28.56
C GLU A 78 -15.63 4.84 29.16
N ALA A 79 -15.89 5.93 28.43
CA ALA A 79 -16.82 6.98 28.84
C ALA A 79 -18.25 6.44 28.94
N GLN A 80 -18.69 5.62 27.98
CA GLN A 80 -20.00 4.97 28.01
C GLN A 80 -20.14 3.99 29.19
N ASN A 81 -19.09 3.23 29.48
CA ASN A 81 -19.04 2.36 30.66
C ASN A 81 -19.02 3.17 31.96
N GLY A 82 -18.35 4.32 31.97
CA GLY A 82 -18.36 5.29 33.07
C GLY A 82 -19.77 5.78 33.39
N LEU A 83 -20.54 6.16 32.36
CA LEU A 83 -21.95 6.53 32.49
C LEU A 83 -22.80 5.38 33.06
N ARG A 84 -22.61 4.15 32.58
CA ARG A 84 -23.36 2.97 33.05
C ARG A 84 -23.02 2.60 34.50
N ARG A 85 -21.74 2.71 34.89
CA ARG A 85 -21.25 2.38 36.24
C ARG A 85 -21.35 3.55 37.22
N GLN A 86 -21.84 4.71 36.78
CA GLN A 86 -21.93 5.92 37.58
C GLN A 86 -22.75 5.76 38.87
N ARG A 87 -23.60 4.73 38.96
CA ARG A 87 -24.26 4.31 40.21
C ARG A 87 -23.30 4.17 41.42
N TYR A 88 -21.98 4.05 41.20
CA TYR A 88 -20.98 3.81 42.24
C TYR A 88 -19.85 4.85 42.36
N ARG A 89 -19.87 5.96 41.60
CA ARG A 89 -18.82 6.99 41.67
C ARG A 89 -19.43 8.37 41.97
N LYS A 90 -18.79 9.15 42.85
CA LYS A 90 -19.17 10.53 43.24
C LYS A 90 -19.07 11.58 42.10
N ARG A 91 -18.98 11.15 40.84
CA ARG A 91 -18.88 12.04 39.68
C ARG A 91 -20.28 12.47 39.26
N SER A 92 -20.47 13.74 38.95
CA SER A 92 -21.79 14.23 38.52
C SER A 92 -22.20 13.55 37.21
N ARG A 93 -23.49 13.30 37.05
CA ARG A 93 -24.08 12.82 35.79
C ARG A 93 -23.76 13.75 34.62
N ALA A 94 -23.62 15.06 34.90
CA ALA A 94 -23.21 16.06 33.93
C ALA A 94 -21.77 15.80 33.43
N ASP A 95 -20.79 15.70 34.33
CA ASP A 95 -19.38 15.48 33.96
C ASP A 95 -19.18 14.21 33.10
N ALA A 96 -19.88 13.13 33.42
CA ALA A 96 -19.79 11.88 32.65
C ALA A 96 -20.48 11.99 31.27
N ALA A 97 -21.49 12.84 31.13
CA ALA A 97 -22.13 13.12 29.85
C ALA A 97 -21.23 14.01 28.98
N GLU A 98 -20.56 15.00 29.58
CA GLU A 98 -19.56 15.84 28.91
C GLU A 98 -18.37 14.99 28.41
N ASP A 99 -17.83 14.11 29.24
CA ASP A 99 -16.75 13.19 28.84
C ASP A 99 -17.17 12.29 27.65
N TYR A 100 -18.44 11.87 27.61
CA TYR A 100 -18.97 11.03 26.53
C TYR A 100 -19.14 11.80 25.23
N GLU A 101 -19.66 13.04 25.28
CA GLU A 101 -19.76 13.89 24.08
C GLU A 101 -18.36 14.27 23.56
N ALA A 102 -17.42 14.61 24.44
CA ALA A 102 -16.03 14.86 24.03
C ALA A 102 -15.40 13.64 23.36
N ALA A 103 -15.63 12.42 23.89
CA ALA A 103 -15.14 11.19 23.27
C ALA A 103 -15.80 10.90 21.91
N LYS A 104 -17.06 11.31 21.69
CA LYS A 104 -17.72 11.22 20.38
C LYS A 104 -17.09 12.18 19.38
N ASP A 105 -16.82 13.42 19.79
CA ASP A 105 -16.18 14.41 18.93
C ASP A 105 -14.76 13.98 18.56
N GLU A 106 -13.99 13.43 19.51
CA GLU A 106 -12.66 12.86 19.25
C GLU A 106 -12.73 11.70 18.25
N LEU A 107 -13.74 10.83 18.35
CA LEU A 107 -13.92 9.74 17.39
C LEU A 107 -14.27 10.27 15.99
N ALA A 108 -15.19 11.23 15.90
CA ALA A 108 -15.56 11.84 14.63
C ALA A 108 -14.36 12.53 13.95
N ALA A 109 -13.54 13.24 14.73
CA ALA A 109 -12.30 13.84 14.24
C ALA A 109 -11.30 12.77 13.74
N ALA A 110 -11.11 11.69 14.49
CA ALA A 110 -10.22 10.61 14.09
C ALA A 110 -10.70 9.87 12.82
N GLU A 111 -12.02 9.68 12.67
CA GLU A 111 -12.61 9.08 11.47
C GLU A 111 -12.44 10.00 10.25
N SER A 112 -12.61 11.32 10.41
CA SER A 112 -12.30 12.30 9.38
C SER A 112 -10.81 12.29 9.00
N ASP A 113 -9.90 12.22 9.97
CA ASP A 113 -8.45 12.14 9.73
C ASP A 113 -8.10 10.88 8.92
N LEU A 114 -8.73 9.74 9.25
CA LEU A 114 -8.55 8.50 8.50
C LEU A 114 -9.03 8.64 7.06
N GLU A 115 -10.17 9.27 6.82
CA GLU A 115 -10.66 9.51 5.47
C GLU A 115 -9.69 10.40 4.67
N LEU A 116 -9.16 11.47 5.29
CA LEU A 116 -8.16 12.33 4.66
C LEU A 116 -6.87 11.58 4.34
N ALA A 117 -6.41 10.69 5.23
CA ALA A 117 -5.24 9.85 5.00
C ALA A 117 -5.46 8.85 3.84
N ILE A 118 -6.67 8.31 3.72
CA ILE A 118 -7.07 7.44 2.60
C ILE A 118 -7.06 8.23 1.28
N GLN A 119 -7.64 9.43 1.27
CA GLN A 119 -7.67 10.28 0.08
C GLN A 119 -6.26 10.72 -0.33
N SER A 120 -5.41 11.09 0.63
CA SER A 120 -4.01 11.44 0.36
C SER A 120 -3.21 10.25 -0.15
N GLY A 121 -3.43 9.05 0.39
CA GLY A 121 -2.82 7.82 -0.10
C GLY A 121 -3.22 7.49 -1.54
N ARG A 122 -4.51 7.65 -1.90
CA ARG A 122 -4.95 7.51 -3.30
C ARG A 122 -4.25 8.50 -4.23
N ARG A 123 -4.06 9.75 -3.78
CA ARG A 123 -3.33 10.79 -4.56
C ARG A 123 -1.84 10.49 -4.67
N ALA A 124 -1.23 9.92 -3.63
CA ALA A 124 0.17 9.49 -3.63
C ALA A 124 0.42 8.23 -4.47
N GLY A 125 -0.64 7.58 -4.98
CA GLY A 125 -0.53 6.42 -5.85
C GLY A 125 -0.61 5.06 -5.14
N LEU A 126 -1.16 5.00 -3.91
CA LEU A 126 -1.48 3.69 -3.31
C LEU A 126 -2.47 2.94 -4.20
N LEU A 127 -2.09 1.72 -4.57
CA LEU A 127 -2.92 0.88 -5.41
C LEU A 127 -4.08 0.30 -4.60
N PRO A 128 -5.20 -0.08 -5.26
CA PRO A 128 -6.31 -0.73 -4.58
C PRO A 128 -5.91 -2.01 -3.81
N GLY A 129 -4.88 -2.73 -4.27
CA GLY A 129 -4.33 -3.89 -3.55
C GLY A 129 -3.68 -3.52 -2.22
N ASP A 130 -2.99 -2.38 -2.16
CA ASP A 130 -2.36 -1.86 -0.95
C ASP A 130 -3.38 -1.35 0.06
N MET A 131 -4.42 -0.70 -0.43
CA MET A 131 -5.55 -0.24 0.39
C MET A 131 -6.27 -1.42 1.04
N ARG A 132 -6.50 -2.50 0.28
CA ARG A 132 -7.06 -3.74 0.83
C ARG A 132 -6.16 -4.41 1.86
N ALA A 133 -4.84 -4.38 1.67
CA ALA A 133 -3.88 -4.90 2.66
C ALA A 133 -3.93 -4.11 3.97
N LEU A 134 -4.32 -2.83 3.92
CA LEU A 134 -4.59 -1.97 5.07
C LEU A 134 -6.03 -2.10 5.60
N GLY A 135 -6.85 -2.99 5.04
CA GLY A 135 -8.25 -3.18 5.44
C GLY A 135 -9.21 -2.07 4.98
N ILE A 136 -8.86 -1.34 3.93
CA ILE A 136 -9.69 -0.29 3.31
C ILE A 136 -10.34 -0.86 2.04
N GLU A 137 -11.66 -0.78 1.95
CA GLU A 137 -12.45 -1.23 0.79
C GLU A 137 -12.61 -0.16 -0.30
#